data_AF-A0A1B6AH85-F1
#
_entry.id   AF-A0A1B6AH85-F1
#
_cell.length_a   1.000
_cell.length_b   1.000
_cell.length_c   1.000
_cell.angle_alpha   90.00
_cell.angle_beta   90.00
_cell.angle_gamma   90.00
#
_symmetry.space_group_name_H-M   'P 1'
#
loop_
_entity.id
_entity.type
_entity.pdbx_description
1 polymer ?
#
loop_
_entity_poly.entity_id
_entity_poly.type
_entity_poly.pdbx_seq_one_letter_code
_entity_poly.pdbx_strand_id
1 'polypeptide(L)'
;MTDIPNATIADTQIISYAMKGVLKESIAGFTIPSTVAHEFLTVRDRNTGKSRYFTPSPQILSVPPRVTPETGPAVVMDRPGNMPRFRNRTDRLVMDFNNEFPSIVEHGHMGMAALINSAGDRIFREAIFHLPKKEKKALTAKFHFLIEEKIRCIPINGQHAQLAFDLLRSLIASGVNLKANFRNSLNDMIILATALKSKSSLWTEDDLLANFAKRHLEPDVSFRDGVYRIEFPERSSERQKSRESKGYVNTGWRFALHRIPPPATATTHG
;
A
#
# COMPACT_ATOMS: atom_id res chain seq x y z
N MET A 1 10.97 13.25 5.29
CA MET A 1 10.65 12.90 3.89
C MET A 1 12.00 12.62 3.24
N THR A 2 12.40 11.36 3.18
CA THR A 2 13.66 10.98 2.52
C THR A 2 13.34 10.82 1.04
N ASP A 3 13.77 11.79 0.23
CA ASP A 3 13.85 11.61 -1.22
C ASP A 3 14.70 10.36 -1.48
N ILE A 4 14.13 9.41 -2.19
CA ILE A 4 14.85 8.25 -2.68
C ILE A 4 15.07 8.53 -4.17
N PRO A 5 16.20 9.15 -4.56
CA PRO A 5 16.51 9.30 -5.98
C PRO A 5 16.66 7.91 -6.61
N ASN A 6 15.99 7.69 -7.74
CA ASN A 6 16.04 6.47 -8.57
C ASN A 6 15.51 5.18 -7.93
N ALA A 7 14.45 5.25 -7.11
CA ALA A 7 13.72 4.05 -6.72
C ALA A 7 12.95 3.46 -7.92
N THR A 8 12.89 2.13 -8.02
CA THR A 8 11.95 1.42 -8.90
C THR A 8 10.78 0.91 -8.07
N ILE A 9 9.57 1.25 -8.49
CA ILE A 9 8.33 0.72 -7.94
C ILE A 9 7.92 -0.54 -8.67
N ALA A 10 7.56 -1.58 -7.91
CA ALA A 10 6.98 -2.81 -8.43
C ALA A 10 5.50 -2.94 -8.05
N ASP A 11 4.72 -3.50 -8.97
CA ASP A 11 3.38 -3.99 -8.67
C ASP A 11 3.39 -5.38 -7.99
N THR A 12 2.19 -5.91 -7.71
CA THR A 12 2.03 -7.22 -7.06
C THR A 12 2.52 -8.40 -7.91
N GLN A 13 2.43 -8.33 -9.24
CA GLN A 13 2.86 -9.41 -10.12
C GLN A 13 4.38 -9.51 -10.16
N ILE A 14 5.08 -8.38 -10.29
CA ILE A 14 6.55 -8.33 -10.26
C ILE A 14 7.10 -8.95 -8.97
N ILE A 15 6.55 -8.58 -7.81
CA ILE A 15 6.93 -9.16 -6.51
C ILE A 15 6.62 -10.68 -6.46
N SER A 16 5.45 -11.08 -6.95
CA SER A 16 5.03 -12.48 -6.96
C SER A 16 5.93 -13.35 -7.86
N TYR A 17 6.41 -12.80 -8.96
CA TYR A 17 7.24 -13.49 -9.93
C TYR A 17 8.68 -13.61 -9.44
N ALA A 18 9.21 -12.55 -8.83
CA ALA A 18 10.50 -12.60 -8.16
C ALA A 18 10.52 -13.67 -7.06
N MET A 19 9.47 -13.74 -6.20
CA MET A 19 9.39 -14.78 -5.16
C MET A 19 9.34 -16.21 -5.73
N LYS A 20 8.74 -16.39 -6.92
CA LYS A 20 8.68 -17.68 -7.61
C LYS A 20 9.97 -18.03 -8.36
N GLY A 21 10.94 -17.11 -8.42
CA GLY A 21 12.17 -17.28 -9.19
C GLY A 21 11.96 -17.29 -10.71
N VAL A 22 10.86 -16.71 -11.20
CA VAL A 22 10.57 -16.64 -12.65
C VAL A 22 11.00 -15.32 -13.29
N LEU A 23 11.19 -14.28 -12.47
CA LEU A 23 11.70 -12.99 -12.94
C LEU A 23 13.20 -13.10 -13.21
N LYS A 24 13.66 -12.67 -14.39
CA LYS A 24 15.07 -12.78 -14.80
C LYS A 24 15.99 -11.78 -14.10
N GLU A 25 15.44 -10.65 -13.68
CA GLU A 25 16.17 -9.57 -13.04
C GLU A 25 15.90 -9.52 -11.54
N SER A 26 16.91 -9.12 -10.77
CA SER A 26 16.77 -8.94 -9.33
C SER A 26 15.90 -7.72 -9.03
N ILE A 27 15.05 -7.86 -8.01
CA ILE A 27 14.25 -6.76 -7.45
C ILE A 27 14.85 -6.23 -6.13
N ALA A 28 16.09 -6.60 -5.82
CA ALA A 28 16.71 -6.23 -4.56
C ALA A 28 16.72 -4.69 -4.39
N GLY A 29 16.18 -4.20 -3.28
CA GLY A 29 16.09 -2.77 -2.99
C GLY A 29 14.95 -2.02 -3.70
N PHE A 30 14.08 -2.74 -4.44
CA PHE A 30 12.87 -2.14 -5.02
C PHE A 30 11.95 -1.59 -3.95
N THR A 31 11.04 -0.71 -4.37
CA THR A 31 10.03 -0.12 -3.52
C THR A 31 8.64 -0.60 -3.94
N ILE A 32 7.74 -0.78 -2.98
CA ILE A 32 6.35 -1.12 -3.25
C ILE A 32 5.42 -0.15 -2.50
N PRO A 33 4.27 0.23 -3.07
CA PRO A 33 3.22 0.88 -2.31
C PRO A 33 2.59 -0.12 -1.33
N SER A 34 2.08 0.33 -0.19
CA SER A 34 1.51 -0.59 0.81
C SER A 34 0.25 -1.32 0.33
N THR A 35 -0.40 -0.85 -0.75
CA THR A 35 -1.44 -1.61 -1.46
C THR A 35 -0.91 -2.91 -2.06
N VAL A 36 0.28 -2.87 -2.68
CA VAL A 36 0.96 -4.07 -3.20
C VAL A 36 1.32 -5.02 -2.06
N ALA A 37 1.83 -4.48 -0.95
CA ALA A 37 2.09 -5.28 0.25
C ALA A 37 0.80 -5.95 0.79
N HIS A 38 -0.33 -5.22 0.82
CA HIS A 38 -1.61 -5.76 1.26
C HIS A 38 -2.11 -6.90 0.38
N GLU A 39 -1.97 -6.79 -0.93
CA GLU A 39 -2.33 -7.84 -1.87
C GLU A 39 -1.42 -9.05 -1.77
N PHE A 40 -0.11 -8.82 -1.81
CA PHE A 40 0.91 -9.87 -1.77
C PHE A 40 0.83 -10.67 -0.46
N LEU A 41 0.71 -9.98 0.67
CA LEU A 41 0.54 -10.57 2.00
C LEU A 41 -0.92 -10.91 2.33
N THR A 42 -1.84 -10.79 1.37
CA THR A 42 -3.24 -11.21 1.50
C THR A 42 -3.93 -10.69 2.76
N VAL A 43 -3.69 -9.42 3.09
CA VAL A 43 -4.29 -8.70 4.24
C VAL A 43 -5.81 -8.74 4.16
N ARG A 44 -6.36 -8.75 2.95
CA ARG A 44 -7.80 -8.83 2.69
C ARG A 44 -8.18 -10.19 2.13
N ASP A 45 -9.39 -10.61 2.47
CA ASP A 45 -10.07 -11.72 1.83
C ASP A 45 -10.63 -11.27 0.48
N ARG A 46 -10.34 -12.03 -0.59
CA ARG A 46 -10.72 -11.66 -1.97
C ARG A 46 -12.23 -11.72 -2.22
N ASN A 47 -12.94 -12.60 -1.50
CA ASN A 47 -14.37 -12.83 -1.73
C ASN A 47 -15.23 -11.81 -0.97
N THR A 48 -14.82 -11.48 0.25
CA THR A 48 -15.59 -10.61 1.15
C THR A 48 -15.07 -9.18 1.20
N GLY A 49 -13.84 -8.93 0.71
CA GLY A 49 -13.16 -7.64 0.83
C GLY A 49 -12.74 -7.26 2.26
N LYS A 50 -13.04 -8.11 3.26
CA LYS A 50 -12.76 -7.86 4.67
C LYS A 50 -11.28 -8.11 5.01
N SER A 51 -10.74 -7.33 5.93
CA SER A 51 -9.39 -7.57 6.47
C SER A 51 -9.34 -8.89 7.25
N ARG A 52 -8.40 -9.77 6.91
CA ARG A 52 -8.11 -11.06 7.57
C ARG A 52 -7.29 -10.88 8.83
N TYR A 53 -6.44 -9.86 8.84
CA TYR A 53 -5.63 -9.45 9.98
C TYR A 53 -5.33 -7.95 9.92
N PHE A 54 -4.80 -7.39 11.00
CA PHE A 54 -4.51 -5.96 11.12
C PHE A 54 -3.08 -5.76 11.61
N THR A 55 -2.40 -4.76 11.05
CA THR A 55 -1.08 -4.33 11.52
C THR A 55 -1.25 -3.14 12.47
N PRO A 56 -0.46 -3.06 13.56
CA PRO A 56 -0.54 -1.91 14.45
C PRO A 56 0.01 -0.65 13.78
N SER A 57 -0.58 0.49 14.10
CA SER A 57 -0.13 1.81 13.64
C SER A 57 1.31 2.07 14.12
N PRO A 58 2.16 2.79 13.35
CA PRO A 58 3.55 3.03 13.73
C PRO A 58 3.71 3.72 15.09
N GLN A 59 2.75 4.57 15.47
CA GLN A 59 2.74 5.25 16.78
C GLN A 59 2.71 4.26 17.95
N ILE A 60 2.15 3.06 17.75
CA ILE A 60 2.12 2.00 18.76
C ILE A 60 3.42 1.19 18.72
N LEU A 61 4.02 1.05 17.55
CA LEU A 61 5.33 0.42 17.36
C LEU A 61 6.47 1.21 18.02
N SER A 62 6.34 2.54 18.05
CA SER A 62 7.32 3.46 18.66
C SER A 62 7.25 3.53 20.18
N VAL A 63 6.27 2.92 20.83
CA VAL A 63 6.19 2.89 22.30
C VAL A 63 7.15 1.81 22.80
N PRO A 64 8.20 2.15 23.57
CA PRO A 64 9.03 1.14 24.18
C PRO A 64 8.14 0.22 25.02
N PRO A 65 8.32 -1.11 24.93
CA PRO A 65 7.53 -2.02 25.73
C PRO A 65 7.66 -1.61 27.20
N ARG A 66 6.54 -1.46 27.91
CA ARG A 66 6.57 -1.27 29.37
C ARG A 66 7.30 -2.48 29.94
N VAL A 67 8.55 -2.29 30.36
CA VAL A 67 9.36 -3.31 31.00
C VAL A 67 8.86 -3.36 32.44
N THR A 68 8.06 -4.37 32.78
CA THR A 68 7.99 -4.83 34.16
C THR A 68 9.20 -5.73 34.39
N PRO A 69 9.98 -5.56 35.47
CA PRO A 69 11.25 -6.28 35.68
C PRO A 69 11.15 -7.81 35.63
N GLU A 70 9.94 -8.37 35.80
CA GLU A 70 9.71 -9.80 35.97
C GLU A 70 9.18 -10.51 34.71
N THR A 71 8.73 -9.77 33.70
CA THR A 71 8.24 -10.32 32.44
C THR A 71 8.66 -9.39 31.31
N GLY A 72 9.48 -9.90 30.39
CA GLY A 72 9.94 -9.11 29.22
C GLY A 72 8.77 -8.54 28.38
N PRO A 73 9.06 -7.84 27.26
CA PRO A 73 8.09 -7.11 26.42
C PRO A 73 6.80 -7.86 26.03
N ALA A 74 5.83 -7.95 26.95
CA ALA A 74 4.53 -8.55 26.72
C ALA A 74 3.59 -7.48 26.19
N VAL A 75 3.27 -7.56 24.90
CA VAL A 75 2.04 -6.93 24.40
C VAL A 75 0.92 -7.69 25.10
N VAL A 76 0.33 -7.09 26.15
CA VAL A 76 -0.76 -7.63 26.99
C VAL A 76 -1.60 -8.65 26.21
N MET A 77 -1.46 -9.92 26.59
CA MET A 77 -1.92 -11.12 25.88
C MET A 77 -3.41 -11.44 26.16
N ASP A 78 -4.24 -10.45 26.49
CA ASP A 78 -5.60 -10.68 27.00
C ASP A 78 -6.65 -11.02 25.93
N ARG A 79 -6.23 -11.40 24.70
CA ARG A 79 -7.17 -11.80 23.65
C ARG A 79 -7.06 -13.29 23.36
N PRO A 80 -8.20 -14.00 23.28
CA PRO A 80 -8.27 -15.37 22.79
C PRO A 80 -7.45 -15.52 21.50
N GLY A 81 -6.63 -16.57 21.43
CA GLY A 81 -5.71 -16.81 20.31
C GLY A 81 -6.38 -17.02 18.95
N ASN A 82 -7.71 -17.08 18.90
CA ASN A 82 -8.53 -17.25 17.69
C ASN A 82 -9.10 -15.92 17.14
N MET A 83 -8.79 -14.76 17.74
CA MET A 83 -9.30 -13.47 17.26
C MET A 83 -8.22 -12.57 16.65
N PRO A 84 -8.56 -11.77 15.62
CA PRO A 84 -7.64 -10.79 15.04
C PRO A 84 -7.13 -9.79 16.08
N ARG A 85 -5.80 -9.71 16.19
CA ARG A 85 -5.11 -8.68 16.99
C ARG A 85 -5.15 -7.34 16.25
N PHE A 86 -4.85 -6.27 16.99
CA PHE A 86 -4.68 -4.90 16.48
C PHE A 86 -5.85 -4.23 15.73
N ARG A 87 -7.04 -4.84 15.69
CA ARG A 87 -8.22 -4.25 15.02
C ARG A 87 -8.54 -2.81 15.43
N ASN A 88 -8.38 -2.47 16.71
CA ASN A 88 -8.61 -1.11 17.24
C ASN A 88 -7.30 -0.30 17.34
N ARG A 89 -6.21 -0.87 16.82
CA ARG A 89 -4.83 -0.39 16.90
C ARG A 89 -4.18 -0.23 15.51
N THR A 90 -4.96 -0.30 14.43
CA THR A 90 -4.55 -0.07 13.05
C THR A 90 -4.92 1.32 12.53
N ASP A 91 -4.10 1.90 11.66
CA ASP A 91 -4.51 3.05 10.85
C ASP A 91 -5.61 2.66 9.84
N ARG A 92 -6.39 3.65 9.39
CA ARG A 92 -7.49 3.46 8.42
C ARG A 92 -7.53 4.55 7.37
N LEU A 93 -7.64 4.16 6.11
CA LEU A 93 -7.92 5.03 4.96
C LEU A 93 -9.31 4.71 4.42
N VAL A 94 -10.21 5.68 4.49
CA VAL A 94 -11.55 5.58 3.91
C VAL A 94 -11.53 6.32 2.59
N MET A 95 -11.98 5.67 1.51
CA MET A 95 -12.15 6.24 0.17
C MET A 95 -13.63 6.15 -0.18
N ASP A 96 -14.25 7.29 -0.40
CA ASP A 96 -15.67 7.41 -0.68
C ASP A 96 -15.88 7.99 -2.09
N PHE A 97 -16.64 7.25 -2.90
CA PHE A 97 -16.86 7.53 -4.31
C PHE A 97 -18.27 8.07 -4.58
N ASN A 98 -18.92 8.64 -3.56
CA ASN A 98 -20.22 9.30 -3.65
C ASN A 98 -21.28 8.47 -4.41
N ASN A 99 -21.37 7.19 -4.09
CA ASN A 99 -22.28 6.20 -4.69
C ASN A 99 -22.05 5.87 -6.18
N GLU A 100 -21.06 6.46 -6.85
CA GLU A 100 -20.65 6.03 -8.19
C GLU A 100 -20.01 4.62 -8.14
N PHE A 101 -19.31 4.35 -7.04
CA PHE A 101 -18.71 3.06 -6.72
C PHE A 101 -18.80 2.76 -5.22
N PRO A 102 -18.65 1.50 -4.79
CA PRO A 102 -18.65 1.15 -3.38
C PRO A 102 -17.52 1.85 -2.63
N SER A 103 -17.83 2.47 -1.48
CA SER A 103 -16.81 3.05 -0.59
C SER A 103 -15.87 1.96 -0.10
N ILE A 104 -14.57 2.27 -0.06
CA ILE A 104 -13.52 1.34 0.33
C ILE A 104 -12.91 1.79 1.65
N VAL A 105 -12.76 0.84 2.58
CA VAL A 105 -12.06 1.06 3.84
C VAL A 105 -10.84 0.14 3.88
N GLU A 106 -9.66 0.76 3.85
CA GLU A 106 -8.38 0.08 3.99
C GLU A 106 -7.83 0.26 5.39
N HIS A 107 -7.18 -0.79 5.91
CA HIS A 107 -6.57 -0.77 7.22
C HIS A 107 -5.08 -1.10 7.13
N GLY A 108 -4.26 -0.41 7.91
CA GLY A 108 -2.87 -0.84 8.17
C GLY A 108 -1.89 -0.48 7.06
N HIS A 109 -2.14 0.60 6.30
CA HIS A 109 -1.19 1.07 5.28
C HIS A 109 0.09 1.61 5.92
N MET A 110 -0.06 2.41 6.99
CA MET A 110 1.08 2.91 7.77
C MET A 110 1.74 1.79 8.56
N GLY A 111 0.94 0.96 9.25
CA GLY A 111 1.44 -0.15 10.05
C GLY A 111 2.22 -1.18 9.21
N MET A 112 1.68 -1.58 8.05
CA MET A 112 2.36 -2.52 7.16
C MET A 112 3.68 -1.97 6.64
N ALA A 113 3.69 -0.71 6.19
CA ALA A 113 4.91 -0.08 5.71
C ALA A 113 5.99 -0.01 6.79
N ALA A 114 5.61 0.33 8.03
CA ALA A 114 6.54 0.34 9.15
C ALA A 114 7.08 -1.05 9.47
N LEU A 115 6.25 -2.10 9.46
CA LEU A 115 6.71 -3.47 9.70
C LEU A 115 7.71 -3.94 8.64
N ILE A 116 7.44 -3.71 7.35
CA ILE A 116 8.35 -4.10 6.28
C ILE A 116 9.67 -3.34 6.39
N ASN A 117 9.60 -2.01 6.48
CA ASN A 117 10.79 -1.15 6.49
C ASN A 117 11.69 -1.33 7.72
N SER A 118 11.15 -1.84 8.84
CA SER A 118 11.90 -2.11 10.07
C SER A 118 12.21 -3.60 10.28
N ALA A 119 11.89 -4.46 9.30
CA ALA A 119 12.00 -5.91 9.44
C ALA A 119 11.28 -6.47 10.70
N GLY A 120 10.10 -5.94 11.01
CA GLY A 120 9.32 -6.22 12.22
C GLY A 120 8.66 -7.62 12.30
N ASP A 121 9.43 -8.69 12.10
CA ASP A 121 8.96 -10.09 12.02
C ASP A 121 8.12 -10.52 13.22
N ARG A 122 8.59 -10.22 14.44
CA ARG A 122 7.88 -10.60 15.67
C ARG A 122 6.44 -10.07 15.66
N ILE A 123 6.26 -8.80 15.33
CA ILE A 123 4.96 -8.14 15.38
C ILE A 123 4.08 -8.59 14.20
N PHE A 124 4.68 -8.85 13.04
CA PHE A 124 3.96 -9.45 11.92
C PHE A 124 3.40 -10.84 12.27
N ARG A 125 4.20 -11.71 12.91
CA ARG A 125 3.75 -13.03 13.39
C ARG A 125 2.61 -12.94 14.39
N GLU A 126 2.64 -11.94 15.28
CA GLU A 126 1.55 -11.65 16.20
C GLU A 126 0.27 -11.23 15.47
N ALA A 127 0.38 -10.39 14.43
CA ALA A 127 -0.76 -9.93 13.65
C ALA A 127 -1.51 -11.08 12.97
N ILE A 128 -0.79 -12.13 12.56
CA ILE A 128 -1.35 -13.30 11.85
C ILE A 128 -1.60 -14.51 12.75
N PHE A 129 -1.38 -14.40 14.06
CA PHE A 129 -1.34 -15.56 14.97
C PHE A 129 -2.63 -16.40 14.98
N HIS A 130 -3.79 -15.75 14.83
CA HIS A 130 -5.11 -16.41 14.81
C HIS A 130 -5.40 -17.18 13.52
N LEU A 131 -4.59 -17.01 12.47
CA LEU A 131 -4.79 -17.70 11.20
C LEU A 131 -4.37 -19.18 11.27
N PRO A 132 -4.91 -20.04 10.37
CA PRO A 132 -4.49 -21.43 10.25
C PRO A 132 -2.98 -21.60 10.05
N LYS A 133 -2.41 -22.68 10.58
CA LYS A 133 -0.95 -22.96 10.55
C LYS A 133 -0.35 -22.88 9.14
N LYS A 134 -1.04 -23.42 8.13
CA LYS A 134 -0.60 -23.39 6.72
C LYS A 134 -0.51 -21.96 6.19
N GLU A 135 -1.50 -21.14 6.49
CA GLU A 135 -1.54 -19.73 6.07
C GLU A 135 -0.45 -18.92 6.78
N LYS A 136 -0.27 -19.12 8.10
CA LYS A 136 0.81 -18.45 8.85
C LYS A 136 2.18 -18.73 8.26
N LYS A 137 2.46 -20.00 7.92
CA LYS A 137 3.73 -20.39 7.29
C LYS A 137 3.93 -19.69 5.94
N ALA A 138 2.90 -19.68 5.09
CA ALA A 138 2.97 -19.02 3.77
C ALA A 138 3.16 -17.50 3.88
N LEU A 139 2.43 -16.84 4.80
CA LEU A 139 2.55 -15.40 5.03
C LEU A 139 3.90 -15.00 5.60
N THR A 140 4.43 -15.80 6.53
CA THR A 140 5.76 -15.59 7.10
C THR A 140 6.83 -15.67 6.01
N ALA A 141 6.77 -16.69 5.14
CA ALA A 141 7.72 -16.84 4.03
C ALA A 141 7.66 -15.65 3.06
N LYS A 142 6.45 -15.16 2.73
CA LYS A 142 6.27 -13.95 1.92
C LYS A 142 6.85 -12.70 2.58
N PHE A 143 6.63 -12.54 3.88
CA PHE A 143 7.14 -11.39 4.62
C PHE A 143 8.67 -11.41 4.72
N HIS A 144 9.25 -12.59 4.96
CA HIS A 144 10.71 -12.78 4.96
C HIS A 144 11.31 -12.49 3.60
N PHE A 145 10.68 -12.95 2.52
CA PHE A 145 11.10 -12.61 1.16
C PHE A 145 11.22 -11.09 0.94
N LEU A 146 10.23 -10.30 1.38
CA LEU A 146 10.30 -8.84 1.27
C LEU A 146 11.49 -8.24 2.05
N ILE A 147 11.81 -8.79 3.23
CA ILE A 147 12.93 -8.34 4.06
C ILE A 147 14.27 -8.72 3.43
N GLU A 148 14.39 -9.97 2.98
CA GLU A 148 15.61 -10.53 2.38
C GLU A 148 15.99 -9.79 1.09
N GLU A 149 14.99 -9.50 0.24
CA GLU A 149 15.15 -8.67 -0.96
C GLU A 149 15.28 -7.16 -0.65
N LYS A 150 15.30 -6.77 0.64
CA LYS A 150 15.42 -5.37 1.08
C LYS A 150 14.35 -4.46 0.44
N ILE A 151 13.16 -5.00 0.22
CA ILE A 151 12.04 -4.26 -0.36
C ILE A 151 11.58 -3.19 0.61
N ARG A 152 11.51 -1.95 0.13
CA ARG A 152 10.92 -0.84 0.90
C ARG A 152 9.45 -0.71 0.59
N CYS A 153 8.68 -0.30 1.58
CA CYS A 153 7.25 -0.08 1.47
C CYS A 153 6.90 1.39 1.73
N ILE A 154 6.21 2.03 0.77
CA ILE A 154 5.67 3.39 0.92
C ILE A 154 4.23 3.28 1.45
N PRO A 155 3.87 3.92 2.58
CA PRO A 155 2.50 3.93 3.05
C PRO A 155 1.63 4.83 2.17
N ILE A 156 0.52 4.27 1.67
CA ILE A 156 -0.52 5.05 0.99
C ILE A 156 -1.15 6.03 1.98
N ASN A 157 -1.29 7.28 1.53
CA ASN A 157 -1.88 8.37 2.30
C ASN A 157 -2.82 9.19 1.41
N GLY A 158 -3.39 10.28 1.94
CA GLY A 158 -4.35 11.11 1.24
C GLY A 158 -3.86 11.71 -0.07
N GLN A 159 -2.56 12.06 -0.17
CA GLN A 159 -2.00 12.59 -1.42
C GLN A 159 -1.93 11.52 -2.52
N HIS A 160 -1.65 10.27 -2.15
CA HIS A 160 -1.69 9.14 -3.08
C HIS A 160 -3.14 8.86 -3.51
N ALA A 161 -4.08 8.86 -2.56
CA ALA A 161 -5.50 8.65 -2.85
C ALA A 161 -6.05 9.72 -3.79
N GLN A 162 -5.73 11.00 -3.55
CA GLN A 162 -6.14 12.10 -4.43
C GLN A 162 -5.61 11.94 -5.85
N LEU A 163 -4.31 11.63 -6.00
CA LEU A 163 -3.72 11.45 -7.32
C LEU A 163 -4.29 10.20 -8.02
N ALA A 164 -4.53 9.12 -7.28
CA ALA A 164 -5.19 7.93 -7.81
C ALA A 164 -6.61 8.22 -8.28
N PHE A 165 -7.37 9.07 -7.59
CA PHE A 165 -8.70 9.51 -8.02
C PHE A 165 -8.64 10.30 -9.34
N ASP A 166 -7.68 11.22 -9.47
CA ASP A 166 -7.47 11.96 -10.71
C ASP A 166 -7.16 11.00 -11.88
N LEU A 167 -6.24 10.05 -11.67
CA LEU A 167 -5.88 9.03 -12.68
C LEU A 167 -7.07 8.12 -13.02
N LEU A 168 -7.83 7.67 -12.02
CA LEU A 168 -8.98 6.79 -12.24
C LEU A 168 -10.09 7.49 -13.04
N ARG A 169 -10.30 8.81 -12.82
CA ARG A 169 -11.21 9.60 -13.64
C ARG A 169 -10.73 9.71 -15.08
N SER A 170 -9.43 9.91 -15.30
CA SER A 170 -8.85 9.88 -16.66
C SER A 170 -9.02 8.51 -17.32
N LEU A 171 -8.87 7.42 -16.56
CA LEU A 171 -9.11 6.06 -17.06
C LEU A 171 -10.57 5.86 -17.49
N ILE A 172 -11.54 6.29 -16.67
CA ILE A 172 -12.97 6.25 -17.02
C ILE A 172 -13.26 7.12 -18.25
N ALA A 173 -12.71 8.33 -18.32
CA ALA A 173 -12.89 9.24 -19.45
C ALA A 173 -12.31 8.68 -20.76
N SER A 174 -11.32 7.78 -20.67
CA SER A 174 -10.79 7.05 -21.85
C SER A 174 -11.70 5.92 -22.34
N GLY A 175 -12.85 5.69 -21.69
CA GLY A 175 -13.87 4.71 -22.08
C GLY A 175 -13.80 3.37 -21.35
N VAL A 176 -12.93 3.21 -20.35
CA VAL A 176 -12.78 1.95 -19.60
C VAL A 176 -13.94 1.76 -18.62
N ASN A 177 -14.63 0.62 -18.71
CA ASN A 177 -15.71 0.25 -17.78
C ASN A 177 -15.15 -0.49 -16.54
N LEU A 178 -15.27 0.14 -15.38
CA LEU A 178 -14.69 -0.36 -14.12
C LEU A 178 -15.60 -1.29 -13.31
N LYS A 179 -16.89 -1.46 -13.66
CA LYS A 179 -17.89 -2.05 -12.73
C LYS A 179 -17.51 -3.42 -12.16
N ALA A 180 -16.88 -4.29 -12.94
CA ALA A 180 -16.46 -5.62 -12.49
C ALA A 180 -15.10 -5.62 -11.75
N ASN A 181 -14.22 -4.66 -12.05
CA ASN A 181 -12.81 -4.67 -11.65
C ASN A 181 -12.38 -3.42 -10.86
N PHE A 182 -13.35 -2.66 -10.35
CA PHE A 182 -13.13 -1.33 -9.77
C PHE A 182 -11.99 -1.27 -8.76
N ARG A 183 -11.91 -2.25 -7.84
CA ARG A 183 -10.86 -2.28 -6.82
C ARG A 183 -9.48 -2.59 -7.40
N ASN A 184 -9.40 -3.44 -8.42
CA ASN A 184 -8.14 -3.72 -9.10
C ASN A 184 -7.67 -2.46 -9.81
N SER A 185 -8.54 -1.85 -10.63
CA SER A 185 -8.22 -0.59 -11.31
C SER A 185 -7.85 0.53 -10.34
N LEU A 186 -8.53 0.64 -9.19
CA LEU A 186 -8.15 1.59 -8.15
C LEU A 186 -6.74 1.29 -7.60
N ASN A 187 -6.42 0.03 -7.33
CA ASN A 187 -5.10 -0.37 -6.85
C ASN A 187 -4.02 -0.06 -7.91
N ASP A 188 -4.29 -0.30 -9.20
CA ASP A 188 -3.39 0.04 -10.31
C ASP A 188 -3.14 1.56 -10.35
N MET A 189 -4.19 2.37 -10.20
CA MET A 189 -4.07 3.83 -10.13
C MET A 189 -3.33 4.30 -8.87
N ILE A 190 -3.46 3.60 -7.74
CA ILE A 190 -2.67 3.88 -6.53
C ILE A 190 -1.19 3.56 -6.75
N ILE A 191 -0.88 2.45 -7.43
CA ILE A 191 0.51 2.07 -7.76
C ILE A 191 1.13 3.13 -8.67
N LEU A 192 0.43 3.51 -9.75
CA LEU A 192 0.86 4.54 -10.68
C LEU A 192 1.00 5.92 -10.01
N ALA A 193 0.03 6.30 -9.16
CA ALA A 193 0.11 7.52 -8.36
C ALA A 193 1.32 7.53 -7.43
N THR A 194 1.68 6.38 -6.85
CA THR A 194 2.87 6.26 -6.00
C THR A 194 4.13 6.50 -6.81
N ALA A 195 4.27 5.88 -7.99
CA ALA A 195 5.41 6.05 -8.89
C ALA A 195 5.60 7.50 -9.33
N LEU A 196 4.52 8.16 -9.78
CA LEU A 196 4.53 9.59 -10.12
C LEU A 196 4.95 10.46 -8.94
N LYS A 197 4.39 10.20 -7.76
CA LYS A 197 4.62 11.02 -6.58
C LYS A 197 6.06 10.90 -6.05
N SER A 198 6.65 9.71 -6.13
CA SER A 198 8.02 9.47 -5.70
C SER A 198 9.05 9.69 -6.80
N LYS A 199 8.64 10.15 -7.99
CA LYS A 199 9.51 10.30 -9.17
C LYS A 199 10.31 9.03 -9.44
N SER A 200 9.64 7.89 -9.34
CA SER A 200 10.23 6.56 -9.42
C SER A 200 9.77 5.88 -10.70
N SER A 201 10.62 5.04 -11.29
CA SER A 201 10.18 4.18 -12.40
C SER A 201 9.17 3.15 -11.90
N LEU A 202 8.30 2.66 -12.78
CA LEU A 202 7.34 1.60 -12.48
C LEU A 202 7.63 0.36 -13.35
N TRP A 203 7.75 -0.79 -12.70
CA TRP A 203 7.79 -2.10 -13.35
C TRP A 203 6.45 -2.79 -13.18
N THR A 204 5.89 -3.26 -14.29
CA THR A 204 4.59 -3.95 -14.34
C THR A 204 4.53 -4.93 -15.51
N GLU A 205 3.73 -5.98 -15.40
CA GLU A 205 3.33 -6.81 -16.55
C GLU A 205 1.95 -6.43 -17.11
N ASP A 206 1.30 -5.43 -16.52
CA ASP A 206 -0.02 -4.98 -16.92
C ASP A 206 0.08 -4.06 -18.16
N ASP A 207 -0.32 -4.61 -19.30
CA ASP A 207 -0.34 -3.93 -20.59
C ASP A 207 -1.34 -2.77 -20.62
N LEU A 208 -2.50 -2.93 -19.96
CA LEU A 208 -3.51 -1.87 -19.83
C LEU A 208 -2.94 -0.69 -19.05
N LEU A 209 -2.27 -0.95 -17.93
CA LEU A 209 -1.64 0.07 -17.09
C LEU A 209 -0.52 0.80 -17.84
N ALA A 210 0.35 0.05 -18.53
CA ALA A 210 1.43 0.62 -19.32
C ALA A 210 0.92 1.49 -20.48
N ASN A 211 -0.10 1.01 -21.20
CA ASN A 211 -0.73 1.77 -22.28
C ASN A 211 -1.46 3.01 -21.78
N PHE A 212 -2.13 2.92 -20.64
CA PHE A 212 -2.76 4.07 -19.99
C PHE A 212 -1.72 5.13 -19.62
N ALA A 213 -0.63 4.73 -18.94
CA ALA A 213 0.44 5.64 -18.56
C ALA A 213 1.05 6.33 -19.79
N LYS A 214 1.36 5.57 -20.85
CA LYS A 214 1.89 6.10 -22.11
C LYS A 214 1.02 7.19 -22.73
N ARG A 215 -0.30 6.99 -22.75
CA ARG A 215 -1.26 7.92 -23.39
C ARG A 215 -1.51 9.19 -22.59
N HIS A 216 -1.48 9.12 -21.26
CA HIS A 216 -1.96 10.20 -20.40
C HIS A 216 -0.86 10.94 -19.64
N LEU A 217 0.32 10.34 -19.51
CA LEU A 217 1.40 10.88 -18.67
C LEU A 217 2.71 11.12 -19.45
N GLU A 218 2.75 10.72 -20.73
CA GLU A 218 3.92 10.83 -21.61
C GLU A 218 5.25 10.32 -21.00
N PRO A 219 5.27 9.16 -20.30
CA PRO A 219 6.51 8.55 -19.82
C PRO A 219 7.31 7.94 -20.97
N ASP A 220 8.60 7.68 -20.73
CA ASP A 220 9.34 6.70 -21.54
C ASP A 220 8.89 5.29 -21.12
N VAL A 221 8.55 4.46 -22.10
CA VAL A 221 8.04 3.10 -21.86
C VAL A 221 8.81 2.12 -22.71
N SER A 222 9.53 1.22 -22.05
CA SER A 222 10.18 0.07 -22.69
C SER A 222 9.53 -1.23 -22.25
N PHE A 223 9.56 -2.23 -23.13
CA PHE A 223 9.13 -3.59 -22.81
C PHE A 223 10.31 -4.53 -23.00
N ARG A 224 10.70 -5.21 -21.93
CA ARG A 224 11.85 -6.11 -21.93
C ARG A 224 11.56 -7.31 -21.03
N ASP A 225 11.86 -8.50 -21.53
CA ASP A 225 11.76 -9.76 -20.76
C ASP A 225 10.39 -10.00 -20.12
N GLY A 226 9.30 -9.56 -20.78
CA GLY A 226 7.93 -9.71 -20.27
C GLY A 226 7.46 -8.57 -19.36
N VAL A 227 8.31 -7.58 -19.07
CA VAL A 227 8.04 -6.50 -18.13
C VAL A 227 8.04 -5.15 -18.85
N TYR A 228 7.00 -4.35 -18.61
CA TYR A 228 6.97 -2.93 -18.94
C TYR A 228 7.75 -2.14 -17.89
N ARG A 229 8.63 -1.27 -18.35
CA ARG A 229 9.36 -0.30 -17.53
C ARG A 229 8.93 1.09 -17.95
N ILE A 230 8.35 1.82 -17.01
CA ILE A 230 7.76 3.12 -17.22
C ILE A 230 8.59 4.13 -16.45
N GLU A 231 9.29 5.01 -17.17
CA GLU A 231 10.14 6.04 -16.60
C GLU A 231 9.45 7.40 -16.77
N PHE A 232 9.17 8.06 -15.65
CA PHE A 232 8.51 9.36 -15.66
C PHE A 232 9.56 10.46 -15.79
N PRO A 233 9.42 11.38 -16.76
CA PRO A 233 10.35 12.48 -16.91
C PRO A 233 10.38 13.35 -15.64
N GLU A 234 11.56 13.88 -15.29
CA GLU A 234 11.70 14.94 -14.29
C GLU A 234 11.08 16.24 -14.83
N ARG A 235 9.75 16.32 -14.90
CA ARG A 235 9.11 17.60 -15.22
C ARG A 235 9.24 18.53 -14.03
N SER A 236 9.90 19.67 -14.25
CA SER A 236 9.80 20.86 -13.41
C SER A 236 8.33 21.19 -13.19
N SER A 237 7.99 21.56 -11.95
CA SER A 237 6.66 21.76 -11.42
C SER A 237 5.76 22.72 -12.23
N GLU A 238 5.19 22.26 -13.33
CA GLU A 238 4.03 22.90 -13.95
C GLU A 238 3.09 21.80 -14.41
N ARG A 239 2.20 21.39 -13.50
CA ARG A 239 0.93 20.80 -13.92
C ARG A 239 0.30 21.81 -14.88
N GLN A 240 0.18 21.45 -16.16
CA GLN A 240 -0.80 22.05 -17.05
C GLN A 240 -2.12 22.08 -16.27
N LYS A 241 -2.54 23.28 -15.86
CA LYS A 241 -3.92 23.51 -15.45
C LYS A 241 -4.76 23.02 -16.61
N SER A 242 -5.50 21.93 -16.39
CA SER A 242 -6.51 21.51 -17.35
C SER A 242 -7.36 22.73 -17.67
N ARG A 243 -7.44 23.09 -18.95
CA ARG A 243 -8.34 24.12 -19.43
C ARG A 243 -9.73 23.82 -18.88
N GLU A 244 -10.22 24.71 -18.03
CA GLU A 244 -11.55 24.65 -17.46
C GLU A 244 -12.59 24.62 -18.58
N SER A 245 -13.25 23.48 -18.73
CA SER A 245 -14.60 23.42 -19.28
C SER A 245 -15.53 23.98 -18.20
N LYS A 246 -16.03 25.19 -18.41
CA LYS A 246 -17.05 25.90 -17.63
C LYS A 246 -17.99 24.98 -16.82
N GLY A 247 -18.04 25.18 -15.49
CA GLY A 247 -19.31 25.08 -14.75
C GLY A 247 -19.66 23.80 -13.98
N TYR A 248 -18.72 22.96 -13.54
CA TYR A 248 -19.03 21.88 -12.58
C TYR A 248 -17.96 21.79 -11.47
N VAL A 249 -18.26 22.35 -10.29
CA VAL A 249 -17.46 22.14 -9.08
C VAL A 249 -17.92 20.83 -8.44
N ASN A 250 -17.32 19.73 -8.87
CA ASN A 250 -17.66 18.40 -8.37
C ASN A 250 -16.95 18.16 -7.04
N THR A 251 -17.67 18.21 -5.92
CA THR A 251 -17.24 17.72 -4.60
C THR A 251 -17.15 16.18 -4.54
N GLY A 252 -16.83 15.54 -5.67
CA GLY A 252 -17.31 14.20 -6.05
C GLY A 252 -16.73 13.02 -5.28
N TRP A 253 -15.41 12.87 -5.14
CA TRP A 253 -14.81 11.76 -4.39
C TRP A 253 -13.95 12.30 -3.26
N ARG A 254 -13.95 11.62 -2.12
CA ARG A 254 -13.30 12.08 -0.89
C ARG A 254 -12.56 10.95 -0.19
N PHE A 255 -11.57 11.30 0.60
CA PHE A 255 -10.88 10.35 1.46
C PHE A 255 -10.77 10.89 2.89
N ALA A 256 -10.69 9.98 3.86
CA ALA A 256 -10.41 10.29 5.25
C ALA A 256 -9.30 9.39 5.78
N LEU A 257 -8.32 9.99 6.45
CA LEU A 257 -7.27 9.27 7.17
C LEU A 257 -7.58 9.29 8.66
N HIS A 258 -7.78 8.11 9.23
CA HIS A 258 -7.85 7.95 10.68
C HIS A 258 -6.56 7.34 11.18
N ARG A 259 -5.83 8.13 11.98
CA ARG A 259 -4.66 7.65 12.73
C ARG A 259 -5.10 7.37 14.15
N ILE A 260 -4.46 6.40 14.79
CA ILE A 260 -4.65 6.20 16.21
C ILE A 260 -3.76 7.20 16.94
N PRO A 261 -4.33 8.02 17.84
CA PRO A 261 -3.54 8.92 18.65
C PRO A 261 -2.53 8.10 19.48
N PRO A 262 -1.32 8.62 19.72
CA PRO A 262 -0.39 7.98 20.63
C PRO A 262 -1.06 7.79 22.00
N PRO A 263 -0.72 6.71 22.75
CA PRO A 263 -1.23 6.58 24.11
C PRO A 263 -0.84 7.82 24.91
N ALA A 264 -1.78 8.37 25.68
CA ALA A 264 -1.51 9.51 26.55
C ALA A 264 -0.28 9.18 27.41
N THR A 265 0.77 10.01 27.30
CA THR A 265 1.89 9.97 28.23
C THR A 265 1.30 10.16 29.61
N ALA A 266 1.49 9.18 30.51
CA ALA A 266 1.15 9.34 31.90
C ALA A 266 1.91 10.58 32.39
N THR A 267 1.19 11.65 32.67
CA THR A 267 1.71 12.79 33.43
C THR A 267 2.16 12.24 34.77
N THR A 268 3.47 12.09 34.94
CA THR A 268 4.10 12.02 36.25
C THR A 268 3.77 13.31 36.96
N HIS A 269 2.75 13.27 37.81
CA HIS A 269 2.64 14.24 38.90
C HIS A 269 3.79 13.91 39.86
N GLY A 270 4.76 14.84 39.90
CA GLY A 270 5.74 14.91 40.99
C GLY A 270 5.11 15.39 42.28
#